data_AF-A0A1B9SFH5-F1
#
_entry.id   AF-A0A1B9SFH5-F1
#
_cell.length_a   1.000
_cell.length_b   1.000
_cell.length_c   1.000
_cell.angle_alpha   90.00
_cell.angle_beta   90.00
_cell.angle_gamma   90.00
#
_symmetry.space_group_name_H-M   'P 1'
#
loop_
_entity.id
_entity.type
_entity.pdbx_description
1 polymer ?
#
loop_
_entity_poly.entity_id
_entity_poly.type
_entity_poly.pdbx_seq_one_letter_code
_entity_poly.pdbx_strand_id
1 'polypeptide(L)'
;MTEKIKRNSNGATGKRGGRRQGAGRPQGARSRATKTHKATLSDLAREHTSVALTALVDIAKGGESESARVSAANALLDRAYGKPTQAHEHKGAIGTYDLTKLSDDEFNRLEDILGSLALDGRDQSGEGEEDGSG
;
A
#
# COMPACT_ATOMS: atom_id res chain seq x y z
N MET A 1 -20.60 -59.24 -43.41
CA MET A 1 -20.54 -57.80 -43.10
C MET A 1 -20.40 -57.62 -41.60
N THR A 2 -19.19 -57.62 -41.06
CA THR A 2 -18.90 -57.13 -39.71
C THR A 2 -17.39 -56.99 -39.54
N GLU A 3 -16.87 -55.77 -39.51
CA GLU A 3 -15.66 -55.49 -38.75
C GLU A 3 -15.70 -54.03 -38.29
N LYS A 4 -15.76 -53.85 -36.97
CA LYS A 4 -15.84 -52.55 -36.30
C LYS A 4 -14.43 -51.94 -36.26
N ILE A 5 -14.24 -50.83 -36.97
CA ILE A 5 -13.00 -50.04 -36.90
C ILE A 5 -12.87 -49.42 -35.51
N LYS A 6 -11.87 -49.86 -34.76
CA LYS A 6 -11.47 -49.38 -33.44
C LYS A 6 -10.76 -48.03 -33.61
N ARG A 7 -11.40 -46.91 -33.26
CA ARG A 7 -10.74 -45.59 -33.24
C ARG A 7 -9.69 -45.57 -32.12
N ASN A 8 -8.41 -45.54 -32.50
CA ASN A 8 -7.28 -45.41 -31.60
C ASN A 8 -7.18 -43.95 -31.13
N SER A 9 -7.51 -43.69 -29.86
CA SER A 9 -7.37 -42.36 -29.25
C SER A 9 -5.92 -42.14 -28.82
N ASN A 10 -5.10 -41.57 -29.71
CA ASN A 10 -3.77 -41.08 -29.36
C ASN A 10 -3.72 -39.56 -29.58
N GLY A 11 -3.90 -38.83 -28.48
CA GLY A 11 -3.92 -37.38 -28.46
C GLY A 11 -3.96 -36.89 -27.03
N ALA A 12 -2.89 -37.12 -26.29
CA ALA A 12 -2.68 -36.57 -24.96
C ALA A 12 -2.75 -35.05 -25.04
N THR A 13 -3.90 -34.50 -24.66
CA THR A 13 -4.10 -33.06 -24.49
C THR A 13 -3.24 -32.62 -23.32
N GLY A 14 -2.19 -31.87 -23.64
CA GLY A 14 -1.21 -31.41 -22.67
C GLY A 14 -1.87 -30.72 -21.48
N LYS A 15 -1.44 -31.09 -20.27
CA LYS A 15 -1.69 -30.36 -19.03
C LYS A 15 -1.13 -28.93 -19.17
N ARG A 16 -1.93 -27.99 -19.68
CA ARG A 16 -1.61 -26.57 -19.68
C ARG A 16 -2.21 -25.95 -18.41
N GLY A 17 -1.37 -25.38 -17.55
CA GLY A 17 -1.81 -24.52 -16.42
C GLY A 17 -1.71 -25.08 -15.00
N GLY A 18 -0.84 -26.05 -14.70
CA GLY A 18 -0.57 -26.47 -13.31
C GLY A 18 0.47 -25.60 -12.60
N ARG A 19 0.34 -25.44 -11.27
CA ARG A 19 1.38 -24.82 -10.41
C ARG A 19 2.71 -25.54 -10.62
N ARG A 20 3.69 -24.85 -11.21
CA ARG A 20 5.09 -25.31 -11.26
C ARG A 20 5.84 -24.66 -10.11
N GLN A 21 6.86 -25.31 -9.55
CA GLN A 21 7.78 -24.63 -8.64
C GLN A 21 8.40 -23.43 -9.39
N GLY A 22 8.21 -22.22 -8.86
CA GLY A 22 8.58 -20.96 -9.54
C GLY A 22 7.56 -20.40 -10.55
N ALA A 23 6.37 -21.01 -10.70
CA ALA A 23 5.31 -20.42 -11.52
C ALA A 23 4.49 -19.38 -10.73
N GLY A 24 4.37 -18.19 -11.31
CA GLY A 24 3.68 -17.05 -10.71
C GLY A 24 4.63 -15.89 -10.46
N ARG A 25 4.06 -14.70 -10.26
CA ARG A 25 4.83 -13.55 -9.80
C ARG A 25 5.25 -13.82 -8.33
N PRO A 26 6.54 -13.71 -7.97
CA PRO A 26 6.98 -13.98 -6.60
C PRO A 26 6.18 -13.14 -5.60
N GLN A 27 5.71 -13.80 -4.54
CA GLN A 27 4.92 -13.17 -3.48
C GLN A 27 5.78 -12.05 -2.85
N GLY A 28 5.27 -10.82 -2.90
CA GLY A 28 6.00 -9.64 -2.40
C GLY A 28 6.78 -8.84 -3.45
N ALA A 29 6.80 -9.27 -4.73
CA ALA A 29 7.46 -8.50 -5.80
C ALA A 29 6.77 -7.15 -6.04
N ARG A 30 7.32 -6.08 -5.47
CA ARG A 30 6.89 -4.70 -5.72
C ARG A 30 7.37 -4.30 -7.12
N SER A 31 6.46 -4.13 -8.07
CA SER A 31 6.84 -3.58 -9.37
C SER A 31 7.20 -2.11 -9.18
N ARG A 32 8.48 -1.76 -9.39
CA ARG A 32 8.95 -0.36 -9.34
C ARG A 32 8.15 0.51 -10.32
N ALA A 33 7.74 -0.05 -11.46
CA ALA A 33 6.85 0.60 -12.42
C ALA A 33 5.48 0.94 -11.79
N THR A 34 4.95 0.13 -10.89
CA THR A 34 3.66 0.45 -10.21
C THR A 34 3.77 1.67 -9.30
N LYS A 35 4.93 1.94 -8.69
CA LYS A 35 5.11 3.12 -7.82
C LYS A 35 5.21 4.41 -8.64
N THR A 36 6.02 4.41 -9.69
CA THR A 36 6.16 5.59 -10.58
C THR A 36 4.85 5.89 -11.30
N HIS A 37 4.17 4.88 -11.87
CA HIS A 37 2.87 5.08 -12.51
C HIS A 37 1.77 5.51 -11.52
N LYS A 38 1.83 5.06 -10.26
CA LYS A 38 0.89 5.54 -9.21
C LYS A 38 1.15 7.00 -8.85
N ALA A 39 2.41 7.44 -8.79
CA ALA A 39 2.75 8.83 -8.56
C ALA A 39 2.21 9.70 -9.71
N THR A 40 2.50 9.33 -10.96
CA THR A 40 2.02 10.07 -12.14
C THR A 40 0.50 10.12 -12.24
N LEU A 41 -0.20 9.03 -11.90
CA LEU A 41 -1.67 9.00 -11.88
C LEU A 41 -2.23 9.89 -10.76
N SER A 42 -1.55 9.93 -9.62
CA SER A 42 -1.96 10.78 -8.50
C SER A 42 -1.82 12.26 -8.86
N ASP A 43 -0.78 12.63 -9.60
CA ASP A 43 -0.56 14.00 -10.05
C ASP A 43 -1.60 14.42 -11.09
N LEU A 44 -1.88 13.58 -12.08
CA LEU A 44 -2.99 13.77 -13.02
C LEU A 44 -4.35 13.90 -12.29
N ALA A 45 -4.60 13.09 -11.26
CA ALA A 45 -5.82 13.19 -10.48
C ALA A 45 -5.91 14.50 -9.69
N ARG A 46 -4.78 15.03 -9.20
CA ARG A 46 -4.72 16.32 -8.49
C ARG A 46 -5.09 17.47 -9.41
N GLU A 47 -4.70 17.45 -10.68
CA GLU A 47 -5.07 18.47 -11.67
C GLU A 47 -6.60 18.57 -11.86
N HIS A 48 -7.31 17.44 -11.74
CA HIS A 48 -8.77 17.40 -11.87
C HIS A 48 -9.55 17.71 -10.58
N THR A 49 -8.86 18.06 -9.49
CA THR A 49 -9.51 18.32 -8.19
C THR A 49 -10.53 19.45 -8.27
N SER A 50 -10.27 20.50 -9.06
CA SER A 50 -11.19 21.62 -9.25
C SER A 50 -12.52 21.18 -9.86
N VAL A 51 -12.46 20.39 -10.94
CA VAL A 51 -13.64 19.84 -11.62
C VAL A 51 -14.43 18.92 -10.68
N ALA A 52 -13.73 18.06 -9.94
CA ALA A 52 -14.36 17.17 -8.97
C ALA A 52 -15.07 17.94 -7.83
N LEU A 53 -14.48 19.04 -7.35
CA LEU A 53 -15.11 19.91 -6.36
C LEU A 53 -16.37 20.59 -6.91
N THR A 54 -16.32 21.13 -8.13
CA THR A 54 -17.50 21.72 -8.78
C THR A 54 -18.62 20.70 -8.91
N ALA A 55 -18.31 19.49 -9.38
CA ALA A 55 -19.30 18.42 -9.49
C ALA A 55 -19.94 18.05 -8.13
N LEU A 56 -19.16 17.99 -7.05
CA LEU A 56 -19.70 17.75 -5.71
C LEU A 56 -20.64 18.87 -5.25
N VAL A 57 -20.30 20.13 -5.54
CA VAL A 57 -21.17 21.28 -5.21
C VAL A 57 -22.48 21.22 -6.01
N ASP A 58 -22.42 20.89 -7.30
CA ASP A 58 -23.60 20.80 -8.15
C ASP A 58 -24.51 19.66 -7.71
N ILE A 59 -23.94 18.49 -7.39
CA ILE A 59 -24.69 17.35 -6.83
C ILE A 59 -25.30 17.73 -5.48
N ALA A 60 -24.57 18.43 -4.60
CA ALA A 60 -25.12 18.85 -3.31
C ALA A 60 -26.32 19.82 -3.46
N LYS A 61 -26.30 20.70 -4.47
CA LYS A 61 -27.36 21.68 -4.74
C LYS A 61 -28.59 21.08 -5.44
N GLY A 62 -28.40 20.15 -6.38
CA GLY A 62 -29.46 19.73 -7.29
C GLY A 62 -29.37 18.29 -7.78
N GLY A 63 -28.58 17.43 -7.13
CA GLY A 63 -28.44 16.03 -7.51
C GLY A 63 -29.77 15.27 -7.50
N GLU A 64 -29.93 14.31 -8.40
CA GLU A 64 -31.18 13.57 -8.66
C GLU A 64 -31.68 12.78 -7.44
N SER A 65 -30.76 12.29 -6.59
CA SER A 65 -31.08 11.51 -5.39
C SER A 65 -30.67 12.24 -4.11
N GLU A 66 -31.53 12.20 -3.09
CA GLU A 66 -31.19 12.67 -1.73
C GLU A 66 -29.92 12.02 -1.18
N SER A 67 -29.74 10.72 -1.44
CA SER A 67 -28.52 10.00 -1.04
C SER A 67 -27.26 10.59 -1.69
N ALA A 68 -27.35 10.96 -2.97
CA ALA A 68 -26.24 11.60 -3.68
C ALA A 68 -25.96 13.00 -3.11
N ARG A 69 -27.00 13.78 -2.80
CA ARG A 69 -26.87 15.10 -2.17
C ARG A 69 -26.19 15.03 -0.80
N VAL A 70 -26.67 14.11 0.07
CA VAL A 70 -26.09 13.89 1.41
C VAL A 70 -24.64 13.43 1.31
N SER A 71 -24.34 12.49 0.41
CA SER A 71 -22.98 12.00 0.20
C SER A 71 -22.04 13.10 -0.28
N ALA A 72 -22.49 13.95 -1.21
CA ALA A 72 -21.71 15.08 -1.69
C ALA A 72 -21.49 16.15 -0.60
N ALA A 73 -22.52 16.47 0.19
CA ALA A 73 -22.41 17.39 1.30
C ALA A 73 -21.42 16.90 2.37
N ASN A 74 -21.53 15.63 2.79
CA ASN A 74 -20.58 15.03 3.74
C ASN A 74 -19.14 15.04 3.19
N ALA A 75 -18.97 14.73 1.90
CA ALA A 75 -17.68 14.77 1.24
C ALA A 75 -17.04 16.18 1.25
N LEU A 76 -17.83 17.25 1.14
CA LEU A 76 -17.34 18.63 1.27
C LEU A 76 -16.96 18.97 2.71
N LEU A 77 -17.81 18.60 3.68
CA LEU A 77 -17.55 18.85 5.10
C LEU A 77 -16.29 18.13 5.60
N ASP A 78 -16.13 16.86 5.24
CA ASP A 78 -14.96 16.04 5.57
C ASP A 78 -13.65 16.66 5.05
N ARG A 79 -13.70 17.43 3.96
CA ARG A 79 -12.52 18.09 3.38
C ARG A 79 -12.25 19.46 4.01
N ALA A 80 -13.30 20.19 4.39
CA ALA A 80 -13.18 21.50 5.01
C ALA A 80 -12.73 21.40 6.48
N TYR A 81 -13.26 20.43 7.22
CA TYR A 81 -13.04 20.29 8.66
C TYR A 81 -12.23 19.05 9.03
N GLY A 82 -11.94 18.17 8.07
CA GLY A 82 -11.32 16.88 8.32
C GLY A 82 -12.34 15.83 8.77
N LYS A 83 -11.92 14.55 8.72
CA LYS A 83 -12.69 13.46 9.34
C LYS A 83 -12.39 13.40 10.84
N PRO A 84 -13.35 12.98 11.68
CA PRO A 84 -13.09 12.68 13.08
C PRO A 84 -11.89 11.74 13.21
N THR A 85 -10.99 12.04 14.15
CA THR A 85 -9.82 11.21 14.43
C THR A 85 -10.27 9.80 14.77
N GLN A 86 -9.73 8.78 14.09
CA GLN A 86 -10.00 7.40 14.47
C GLN A 86 -9.44 7.15 15.86
N ALA A 87 -10.29 6.70 16.78
CA ALA A 87 -9.85 6.28 18.09
C ALA A 87 -9.10 4.95 17.96
N HIS A 88 -7.83 4.93 18.36
CA HIS A 88 -7.05 3.72 18.50
C HIS A 88 -6.98 3.36 19.99
N GLU A 89 -7.31 2.10 20.31
CA GLU A 89 -7.14 1.57 21.66
C GLU A 89 -5.71 1.03 21.78
N HIS A 90 -4.82 1.76 22.45
CA HIS A 90 -3.52 1.23 22.84
C HIS A 90 -3.64 0.62 24.24
N LYS A 91 -3.24 -0.64 24.38
CA LYS A 91 -3.18 -1.31 25.68
C LYS A 91 -1.79 -1.08 26.29
N GLY A 92 -1.73 -0.31 27.37
CA GLY A 92 -0.49 0.04 28.08
C GLY A 92 -0.56 1.44 28.68
N ALA A 93 0.45 1.80 29.49
CA ALA A 93 0.59 3.16 29.99
C ALA A 93 1.00 4.11 28.85
N ILE A 94 0.05 4.85 28.29
CA ILE A 94 0.33 5.91 27.32
C ILE A 94 0.66 7.18 28.11
N GLY A 95 1.88 7.68 27.98
CA GLY A 95 2.33 8.94 28.56
C GLY A 95 3.15 9.72 27.53
N THR A 96 3.19 11.04 27.68
CA THR A 96 4.17 11.88 26.98
C THR A 96 5.50 11.76 27.70
N TYR A 97 6.44 11.02 27.11
CA TYR A 97 7.80 10.87 27.62
C TYR A 97 8.73 11.76 26.82
N ASP A 98 9.49 12.61 27.52
CA ASP A 98 10.52 13.43 26.92
C ASP A 98 11.78 12.60 26.70
N LEU A 99 11.98 12.17 25.45
CA LEU A 99 13.07 11.27 25.09
C LEU A 99 14.46 11.90 25.29
N THR A 100 14.55 13.22 25.39
CA THR A 100 15.82 13.94 25.59
C THR A 100 16.33 13.89 27.03
N LYS A 101 15.48 13.44 27.96
CA LYS A 101 15.78 13.36 29.39
C LYS A 101 15.96 11.93 29.90
N LEU A 102 15.93 10.93 29.01
CA LEU A 102 16.27 9.57 29.41
C LEU A 102 17.74 9.51 29.79
N SER A 103 18.03 8.88 30.92
CA SER A 103 19.39 8.48 31.26
C SER A 103 19.88 7.37 30.32
N ASP A 104 21.19 7.21 30.20
CA ASP A 104 21.81 6.19 29.35
C ASP A 104 21.31 4.77 29.70
N ASP A 105 21.04 4.50 30.98
CA ASP A 105 20.50 3.22 31.44
C ASP A 105 19.06 2.97 30.99
N GLU A 106 18.23 4.02 30.98
CA GLU A 106 16.85 3.92 30.48
C GLU A 106 16.82 3.83 28.96
N PHE A 107 17.77 4.48 28.30
CA PHE A 107 17.97 4.38 26.86
C PHE A 107 18.35 2.95 26.44
N ASN A 108 19.28 2.32 27.16
CA ASN A 108 19.67 0.92 26.91
C ASN A 108 18.49 -0.05 27.09
N ARG A 109 17.65 0.14 28.12
CA ARG A 109 16.43 -0.67 28.30
C ARG A 109 15.44 -0.49 27.16
N LEU A 110 15.34 0.71 26.60
CA LEU A 110 14.50 0.98 25.45
C LEU A 110 15.06 0.32 24.18
N GLU A 111 16.38 0.36 24.00
CA GLU A 111 17.07 -0.33 22.92
C GLU A 111 16.90 -1.85 23.01
N ASP A 112 16.88 -2.46 24.19
CA ASP A 112 16.61 -3.89 24.30
C ASP A 112 15.17 -4.25 23.88
N ILE A 113 14.20 -3.40 24.23
CA ILE A 113 12.78 -3.60 23.90
C ILE A 113 12.52 -3.35 22.41
N LEU A 114 13.14 -2.33 21.82
CA LEU A 114 12.89 -1.88 20.44
C LEU A 114 13.95 -2.30 19.43
N GLY A 115 15.14 -2.71 19.87
CA GLY A 115 16.30 -3.02 19.03
C GLY A 115 16.10 -4.27 18.19
N SER A 116 15.28 -5.21 18.66
CA SER A 116 14.81 -6.34 17.86
C SER A 116 13.97 -5.92 16.64
N LEU A 117 13.37 -4.72 16.64
CA LEU A 117 12.70 -4.11 15.47
C LEU A 117 13.65 -3.28 14.58
N ALA A 118 14.78 -2.78 15.11
CA ALA A 118 15.68 -1.87 14.38
C ALA A 118 16.62 -2.59 13.38
N LEU A 119 16.73 -3.92 13.46
CA LEU A 119 17.64 -4.71 12.60
C LEU A 119 17.12 -4.96 11.18
N ASP A 120 15.81 -4.84 10.92
CA ASP A 120 15.23 -5.06 9.57
C ASP A 120 15.33 -3.83 8.64
N GLY A 121 15.90 -2.72 9.12
CA GLY A 121 15.88 -1.42 8.43
C GLY A 121 17.22 -0.81 8.04
N ARG A 122 18.36 -1.48 8.26
CA ARG A 122 19.65 -0.93 7.80
C ARG A 122 19.89 -1.25 6.32
N ASP A 123 19.49 -0.28 5.49
CA ASP A 123 19.94 -0.14 4.11
C ASP A 123 21.47 -0.01 4.11
N GLN A 124 22.21 -1.12 3.95
CA GLN A 124 23.63 -1.11 3.61
C GLN A 124 23.76 -0.61 2.15
N SER A 125 23.60 0.69 1.95
CA SER A 125 24.11 1.37 0.76
C SER A 125 25.46 1.98 1.15
N GLY A 126 26.51 1.46 0.50
CA GLY A 126 27.87 1.88 0.74
C GLY A 126 28.16 3.25 0.16
N GLU A 127 29.05 3.97 0.83
CA GLU A 127 29.88 4.99 0.23
C GLU A 127 31.33 4.50 0.38
N GLY A 128 31.94 4.21 -0.76
CA GLY A 128 33.38 4.13 -0.90
C GLY A 128 33.95 5.51 -1.22
N GLU A 129 35.28 5.58 -1.12
CA GLU A 129 36.18 6.71 -1.38
C GLU A 129 36.23 7.72 -0.21
N GLU A 130 37.39 8.18 0.28
CA GLU A 130 38.65 8.43 -0.41
C GLU A 130 39.76 8.71 0.65
N ASP A 131 40.80 7.87 0.74
CA ASP A 131 41.98 8.16 1.56
C ASP A 131 43.23 7.83 0.74
N GLY A 132 43.71 8.83 0.00
CA GLY A 132 44.95 8.73 -0.76
C GLY A 132 46.18 8.60 0.12
N SER A 133 47.24 8.01 -0.43
CA SER A 133 48.64 8.32 -0.12
C SER A 133 49.58 7.56 -1.07
N GLY A 134 50.48 8.34 -1.71
CA GLY A 134 51.88 7.97 -1.98
C GLY A 134 52.16 7.02 -3.13
#